data_AF-A0A166PTU8-F1
#
_entry.id   AF-A0A166PTU8-F1
#
_cell.length_a   1.000
_cell.length_b   1.000
_cell.length_c   1.000
_cell.angle_alpha   90.00
_cell.angle_beta   90.00
_cell.angle_gamma   90.00
#
_symmetry.space_group_name_H-M   'P 1'
#
loop_
_entity.id
_entity.type
_entity.pdbx_description
1 polymer ?
#
loop_
_entity_poly.entity_id
_entity_poly.type
_entity_poly.pdbx_seq_one_letter_code
_entity_poly.pdbx_strand_id
1 'polypeptide(L)'
;MLPEMDHQVSRTLEGFGNSKITVVEWETPLLRRLGYPLASKWDLIFLVPDNQLQEANDIAIASGLKPAQDEFPIAYLSEFAKQGSRYVYGEPKSRFMLVPLSWTGIEEDELSTIATTDGSLPCTIWTVPLPAFCAAHLRIIVQESRGSRVRDMAIADLAGVIAYSMFDMSYEGSYMTTPEDHADDEAVDFQKHDEDDAALAEKDALEMKDALNTIRGWCFRKNEDWNRDTLIQLVSGKLRYEELPSNET
;
A
#
# COMPACT_ATOMS: atom_id res chain seq x y z
N MET A 1 6.75 -22.66 -2.70
CA MET A 1 7.09 -22.92 -4.11
C MET A 1 6.48 -21.75 -4.88
N LEU A 2 7.29 -20.80 -5.37
CA LEU A 2 6.77 -19.72 -6.22
C LEU A 2 6.18 -20.40 -7.45
N PRO A 3 4.90 -20.16 -7.82
CA PRO A 3 4.39 -20.67 -9.08
C PRO A 3 5.26 -20.15 -10.22
N GLU A 4 5.38 -20.95 -11.26
CA GLU A 4 6.12 -20.62 -12.47
C GLU A 4 5.62 -19.28 -13.00
N MET A 5 6.49 -18.27 -12.95
CA MET A 5 6.14 -16.91 -13.38
C MET A 5 5.74 -16.96 -14.85
N ASP A 6 4.59 -16.36 -15.19
CA ASP A 6 4.08 -16.37 -16.55
C ASP A 6 5.18 -15.96 -17.56
N HIS A 7 5.32 -16.70 -18.66
CA HIS A 7 6.40 -16.51 -19.62
C HIS A 7 6.37 -15.11 -20.28
N GLN A 8 5.21 -14.46 -20.38
CA GLN A 8 5.08 -13.07 -20.86
C GLN A 8 5.60 -12.08 -19.82
N VAL A 9 5.27 -12.30 -18.54
CA VAL A 9 5.78 -11.49 -17.43
C VAL A 9 7.30 -11.64 -17.32
N SER A 10 7.81 -12.87 -17.37
CA SER A 10 9.26 -13.14 -17.30
C SER A 10 10.03 -12.41 -18.40
N ARG A 11 9.57 -12.50 -19.66
CA ARG A 11 10.17 -11.76 -20.79
C ARG A 11 10.07 -10.24 -20.64
N THR A 12 8.96 -9.75 -20.08
CA THR A 12 8.79 -8.31 -19.83
C THR A 12 9.81 -7.81 -18.81
N LEU A 13 9.98 -8.52 -17.69
CA LEU A 13 10.95 -8.18 -16.66
C LEU A 13 12.40 -8.32 -17.17
N GLU A 14 12.70 -9.32 -18.01
CA GLU A 14 13.98 -9.40 -18.73
C GLU A 14 14.21 -8.20 -19.65
N GLY A 15 13.19 -7.79 -20.40
CA GLY A 15 13.24 -6.58 -21.24
C GLY A 15 13.53 -5.32 -20.43
N PHE A 16 12.90 -5.19 -19.25
CA PHE A 16 13.17 -4.10 -18.31
C PHE A 16 14.61 -4.12 -17.80
N GLY A 17 15.13 -5.29 -17.42
CA GLY A 17 16.51 -5.44 -16.99
C GLY A 17 17.51 -5.05 -18.07
N ASN A 18 17.30 -5.53 -19.30
CA ASN A 18 18.16 -5.24 -20.45
C ASN A 18 18.16 -3.75 -20.83
N SER A 19 17.01 -3.10 -20.70
CA SER A 19 16.83 -1.67 -21.05
C SER A 19 17.05 -0.75 -19.85
N LYS A 20 17.40 -1.30 -18.68
CA LYS A 20 17.61 -0.57 -17.41
C LYS A 20 16.41 0.28 -17.01
N ILE A 21 15.20 -0.25 -17.23
CA ILE A 21 13.96 0.36 -16.76
C ILE A 21 13.91 0.23 -15.24
N THR A 22 13.76 1.35 -14.55
CA THR A 22 13.51 1.38 -13.12
C THR A 22 12.04 1.02 -12.90
N VAL A 23 11.80 -0.05 -12.15
CA VAL A 23 10.45 -0.46 -11.74
C VAL A 23 10.36 -0.50 -10.23
N VAL A 24 9.33 0.13 -9.68
CA VAL A 24 9.07 0.21 -8.24
C VAL A 24 7.75 -0.47 -7.94
N GLU A 25 7.71 -1.39 -6.98
CA GLU A 25 6.46 -2.01 -6.53
C GLU A 25 5.45 -0.95 -6.07
N TRP A 26 4.18 -1.12 -6.45
CA TRP A 26 3.09 -0.22 -6.10
C TRP A 26 1.81 -0.96 -5.73
N GLU A 27 0.92 -0.31 -4.99
CA GLU A 27 -0.38 -0.85 -4.55
C GLU A 27 -0.25 -2.24 -3.91
N THR A 28 -1.02 -3.25 -4.30
CA THR A 28 -1.07 -4.54 -3.58
C THR A 28 0.31 -5.16 -3.29
N PRO A 29 1.25 -5.27 -4.25
CA PRO A 29 2.64 -5.66 -3.96
C PRO A 29 3.30 -4.85 -2.83
N LEU A 30 3.23 -3.51 -2.91
CA LEU A 30 3.84 -2.62 -1.92
C LEU A 30 3.13 -2.69 -0.57
N LEU A 31 1.80 -2.65 -0.55
CA LEU A 31 0.97 -2.75 0.64
C LEU A 31 1.27 -4.03 1.43
N ARG A 32 1.39 -5.17 0.73
CA ARG A 32 1.78 -6.45 1.35
C ARG A 32 3.19 -6.39 1.93
N ARG A 33 4.14 -5.77 1.23
CA ARG A 33 5.50 -5.60 1.74
C ARG A 33 5.55 -4.73 2.99
N LEU A 34 4.68 -3.73 3.08
CA LEU A 34 4.53 -2.86 4.24
C LEU A 34 3.71 -3.49 5.39
N GLY A 35 3.34 -4.77 5.27
CA GLY A 35 2.68 -5.54 6.33
C GLY A 35 1.16 -5.53 6.29
N TYR A 36 0.52 -4.91 5.30
CA TYR A 36 -0.95 -4.89 5.19
C TYR A 36 -1.47 -6.26 4.71
N PRO A 37 -2.35 -6.96 5.45
CA PRO A 37 -2.71 -8.35 5.17
C PRO A 37 -3.75 -8.45 4.05
N LEU A 38 -3.28 -8.34 2.82
CA LEU A 38 -4.10 -8.51 1.63
C LEU A 38 -4.13 -9.98 1.19
N ALA A 39 -5.28 -10.41 0.66
CA ALA A 39 -5.40 -11.69 -0.01
C ALA A 39 -4.36 -11.80 -1.13
N SER A 40 -3.75 -12.98 -1.29
CA SER A 40 -2.74 -13.19 -2.31
C SER A 40 -3.36 -13.09 -3.70
N LYS A 41 -3.18 -11.95 -4.35
CA LYS A 41 -3.43 -11.74 -5.78
C LYS A 41 -2.09 -11.80 -6.53
N TRP A 42 -2.14 -12.31 -7.75
CA TRP A 42 -0.99 -12.38 -8.63
C TRP A 42 -0.81 -11.11 -9.46
N ASP A 43 -1.56 -10.04 -9.17
CA ASP A 43 -1.48 -8.79 -9.91
C ASP A 43 -0.15 -8.08 -9.62
N LEU A 44 0.49 -7.58 -10.68
CA LEU A 44 1.75 -6.86 -10.65
C LEU A 44 1.51 -5.41 -11.06
N ILE A 45 1.92 -4.47 -10.21
CA ILE A 45 1.73 -3.04 -10.43
C ILE A 45 3.04 -2.35 -10.11
N PHE A 46 3.56 -1.60 -11.09
CA PHE A 46 4.83 -0.93 -10.98
C PHE A 46 4.70 0.57 -11.27
N LEU A 47 5.37 1.39 -10.46
CA LEU A 47 5.71 2.75 -10.87
C LEU A 47 6.94 2.71 -11.77
N VAL A 48 6.93 3.53 -12.82
CA VAL A 48 8.01 3.69 -13.79
C VAL A 48 8.30 5.18 -13.97
N PRO A 49 9.56 5.62 -13.98
CA PRO A 49 9.91 7.00 -14.34
C PRO A 49 9.27 7.41 -15.67
N ASP A 50 8.69 8.60 -15.72
CA ASP A 50 7.89 9.08 -16.84
C ASP A 50 8.64 9.07 -18.18
N ASN A 51 9.94 9.36 -18.15
CA ASN A 51 10.82 9.31 -19.32
C ASN A 51 11.07 7.88 -19.84
N GLN A 52 10.84 6.85 -19.02
CA GLN A 52 10.98 5.43 -19.36
C GLN A 52 9.63 4.75 -19.65
N LEU A 53 8.51 5.39 -19.32
CA LEU A 53 7.18 4.77 -19.36
C LEU A 53 6.78 4.28 -20.76
N GLN A 54 7.08 5.05 -21.81
CA GLN A 54 6.77 4.63 -23.19
C GLN A 54 7.57 3.39 -23.59
N GLU A 55 8.87 3.37 -23.31
CA GLU A 55 9.74 2.22 -23.60
C GLU A 55 9.30 0.97 -22.80
N ALA A 56 8.92 1.15 -21.53
CA ALA A 56 8.39 0.06 -20.72
C ALA A 56 7.09 -0.52 -21.29
N ASN A 57 6.19 0.33 -21.79
CA ASN A 57 4.97 -0.10 -22.48
C ASN A 57 5.27 -0.85 -23.78
N ASP A 58 6.24 -0.37 -24.58
CA ASP A 58 6.64 -1.03 -25.83
C ASP A 58 7.24 -2.42 -25.55
N ILE A 59 8.05 -2.55 -24.49
CA ILE A 59 8.60 -3.82 -24.03
C ILE A 59 7.49 -4.79 -23.59
N ALA A 60 6.51 -4.31 -22.81
CA ALA A 60 5.37 -5.12 -22.36
C ALA A 60 4.60 -5.69 -23.56
N ILE A 61 4.28 -4.85 -24.55
CA ILE A 61 3.58 -5.24 -25.77
C ILE A 61 4.42 -6.24 -26.58
N ALA A 62 5.70 -5.95 -26.79
CA ALA A 62 6.61 -6.82 -27.54
C ALA A 62 6.81 -8.19 -26.87
N SER A 63 6.71 -8.25 -25.55
CA SER A 63 6.78 -9.48 -24.75
C SER A 63 5.50 -10.32 -24.79
N GLY A 64 4.43 -9.77 -25.38
CA GLY A 64 3.16 -10.44 -25.62
C GLY A 64 2.08 -10.16 -24.57
N LEU A 65 2.30 -9.22 -23.65
CA LEU A 65 1.26 -8.77 -22.73
C LEU A 65 0.14 -8.09 -23.53
N LYS A 66 -1.10 -8.50 -23.25
CA LYS A 66 -2.27 -7.97 -23.97
C LYS A 66 -2.83 -6.77 -23.21
N PRO A 67 -3.08 -5.62 -23.87
CA PRO A 67 -3.80 -4.53 -23.24
C PRO A 67 -5.11 -5.02 -22.65
N ALA A 68 -5.43 -4.58 -21.43
CA ALA A 68 -6.69 -4.90 -20.79
C ALA A 68 -7.84 -4.27 -21.60
N GLN A 69 -8.86 -5.07 -21.90
CA GLN A 69 -10.10 -4.58 -22.52
C GLN A 69 -11.03 -4.00 -21.45
N ASP A 70 -11.99 -3.17 -21.87
CA ASP A 70 -12.93 -2.48 -20.97
C ASP A 70 -13.75 -3.43 -20.08
N GLU A 71 -13.92 -4.68 -20.51
CA GLU A 71 -14.62 -5.72 -19.75
C GLU A 71 -13.85 -6.19 -18.50
N PHE A 72 -12.56 -5.87 -18.37
CA PHE A 72 -11.77 -6.21 -17.19
C PHE A 72 -12.00 -5.16 -16.09
N PRO A 73 -12.64 -5.51 -14.95
CA PRO A 73 -13.06 -4.53 -13.96
C PRO A 73 -11.88 -3.75 -13.37
N ILE A 74 -12.11 -2.46 -13.14
CA ILE A 74 -11.22 -1.58 -12.38
C ILE A 74 -11.23 -2.05 -10.92
N ALA A 75 -10.05 -2.19 -10.32
CA ALA A 75 -9.88 -2.68 -8.96
C ALA A 75 -8.88 -1.83 -8.14
N TYR A 76 -7.97 -1.11 -8.79
CA TYR A 76 -6.83 -0.45 -8.15
C TYR A 76 -6.98 1.08 -8.13
N LEU A 77 -6.42 1.73 -7.09
CA LEU A 77 -6.36 3.18 -6.91
C LEU A 77 -5.84 3.86 -8.19
N SER A 78 -4.75 3.35 -8.76
CA SER A 78 -4.17 3.86 -10.01
C SER A 78 -5.13 3.75 -11.20
N GLU A 79 -5.90 2.65 -11.30
CA GLU A 79 -6.92 2.49 -12.34
C GLU A 79 -8.07 3.50 -12.17
N PHE A 80 -8.55 3.72 -10.93
CA PHE A 80 -9.58 4.71 -10.65
C PHE A 80 -9.13 6.14 -10.94
N ALA A 81 -7.85 6.43 -10.68
CA ALA A 81 -7.21 7.70 -11.01
C ALA A 81 -6.93 7.86 -12.52
N LYS A 82 -7.25 6.84 -13.33
CA LYS A 82 -6.97 6.75 -14.77
C LYS A 82 -5.48 6.94 -15.08
N GLN A 83 -4.64 6.38 -14.22
CA GLN A 83 -3.20 6.44 -14.33
C GLN A 83 -2.66 5.14 -14.90
N GLY A 84 -1.67 5.28 -15.77
CA GLY A 84 -0.89 4.16 -16.29
C GLY A 84 -1.58 3.33 -17.37
N SER A 85 -0.86 2.28 -17.78
CA SER A 85 -1.27 1.33 -18.81
C SER A 85 -1.60 -0.02 -18.19
N ARG A 86 -2.70 -0.62 -18.67
CA ARG A 86 -3.27 -1.85 -18.13
C ARG A 86 -3.03 -3.01 -19.10
N TYR A 87 -2.49 -4.11 -18.58
CA TYR A 87 -2.29 -5.35 -19.31
C TYR A 87 -2.86 -6.53 -18.53
N VAL A 88 -3.13 -7.63 -19.24
CA VAL A 88 -3.56 -8.91 -18.66
C VAL A 88 -2.65 -10.05 -19.07
N TYR A 89 -2.43 -10.99 -18.15
CA TYR A 89 -1.66 -12.21 -18.38
C TYR A 89 -2.18 -13.38 -17.54
N GLY A 90 -1.68 -14.59 -17.81
CA GLY A 90 -1.97 -15.80 -17.05
C GLY A 90 -3.39 -16.32 -17.19
N GLU A 91 -3.60 -17.53 -16.65
CA GLU A 91 -4.90 -18.15 -16.45
C GLU A 91 -4.94 -18.77 -15.04
N PRO A 92 -5.77 -18.25 -14.11
CA PRO A 92 -6.75 -17.17 -14.29
C PRO A 92 -6.08 -15.81 -14.56
N LYS A 93 -6.79 -14.96 -15.32
CA LYS A 93 -6.30 -13.64 -15.73
C LYS A 93 -5.91 -12.78 -14.53
N SER A 94 -4.68 -12.27 -14.57
CA SER A 94 -4.09 -11.33 -13.61
C SER A 94 -3.69 -10.03 -14.31
N ARG A 95 -3.53 -8.94 -13.55
CA ARG A 95 -3.16 -7.61 -14.05
C ARG A 95 -1.66 -7.41 -14.04
N PHE A 96 -1.17 -6.79 -15.10
CA PHE A 96 0.14 -6.15 -15.12
C PHE A 96 -0.07 -4.66 -15.42
N MET A 97 0.41 -3.77 -14.56
CA MET A 97 0.20 -2.33 -14.70
C MET A 97 1.49 -1.55 -14.58
N LEU A 98 1.61 -0.53 -15.44
CA LEU A 98 2.72 0.42 -15.46
C LEU A 98 2.17 1.82 -15.24
N VAL A 99 2.56 2.46 -14.15
CA VAL A 99 2.02 3.73 -13.68
C VAL A 99 3.14 4.77 -13.64
N PRO A 100 2.92 6.03 -14.05
CA PRO A 100 3.97 7.06 -13.96
C PRO A 100 4.37 7.31 -12.51
N LEU A 101 5.68 7.30 -12.24
CA LEU A 101 6.25 7.57 -10.92
C LEU A 101 5.87 8.98 -10.44
N SER A 102 5.87 9.97 -11.34
CA SER A 102 5.55 11.37 -11.02
C SER A 102 4.16 11.56 -10.40
N TRP A 103 3.19 10.69 -10.70
CA TRP A 103 1.83 10.79 -10.14
C TRP A 103 1.82 10.67 -8.62
N THR A 104 2.69 9.82 -8.07
CA THR A 104 2.82 9.64 -6.61
C THR A 104 3.67 10.73 -5.94
N GLY A 105 4.42 11.49 -6.75
CA GLY A 105 5.42 12.44 -6.32
C GLY A 105 6.65 11.81 -5.65
N ILE A 106 6.81 10.48 -5.68
CA ILE A 106 7.99 9.77 -5.15
C ILE A 106 9.23 10.11 -5.99
N GLU A 107 10.35 10.36 -5.32
CA GLU A 107 11.65 10.62 -5.95
C GLU A 107 12.56 9.39 -5.90
N GLU A 108 13.56 9.33 -6.79
CA GLU A 108 14.46 8.17 -6.91
C GLU A 108 15.31 7.93 -5.65
N ASP A 109 15.61 8.96 -4.87
CA ASP A 109 16.39 8.88 -3.63
C ASP A 109 15.58 8.31 -2.45
N GLU A 110 14.25 8.24 -2.58
CA GLU A 110 13.36 7.58 -1.62
C GLU A 110 13.23 6.07 -1.89
N LEU A 111 13.80 5.56 -2.99
CA LEU A 111 13.69 4.16 -3.37
C LEU A 111 14.67 3.28 -2.59
N SER A 112 14.22 2.08 -2.26
CA SER A 112 15.03 1.05 -1.62
C SER A 112 15.02 -0.21 -2.47
N THR A 113 16.17 -0.88 -2.62
CA THR A 113 16.22 -2.16 -3.34
C THR A 113 15.62 -3.27 -2.50
N ILE A 114 14.82 -4.14 -3.13
CA ILE A 114 14.36 -5.37 -2.47
C ILE A 114 15.54 -6.33 -2.40
N ALA A 115 15.91 -6.76 -1.18
CA ALA A 115 16.92 -7.78 -1.00
C ALA A 115 16.41 -9.11 -1.60
N THR A 116 16.88 -9.46 -2.79
CA THR A 116 16.56 -10.75 -3.42
C THR A 116 17.41 -11.84 -2.78
N THR A 117 16.87 -12.52 -1.78
CA THR A 117 17.37 -13.82 -1.33
C THR A 117 16.87 -14.89 -2.30
N ASP A 118 17.81 -15.50 -3.02
CA ASP A 118 17.68 -16.69 -3.86
C ASP A 118 16.92 -16.53 -5.19
N GLY A 119 17.69 -16.45 -6.28
CA GLY A 119 17.22 -16.35 -7.66
C GLY A 119 17.14 -14.90 -8.12
N SER A 120 18.16 -14.43 -8.84
CA SER A 120 18.16 -13.06 -9.38
C SER A 120 16.95 -12.89 -10.29
N LEU A 121 15.99 -12.06 -9.87
CA LEU A 121 14.99 -11.54 -10.79
C LEU A 121 15.72 -10.90 -11.98
N PRO A 122 15.18 -11.02 -13.20
CA PRO A 122 15.86 -10.56 -14.39
C PRO A 122 15.98 -9.02 -14.47
N CYS A 123 15.33 -8.30 -13.56
CA CYS A 123 15.52 -6.87 -13.31
C CYS A 123 15.55 -6.58 -11.80
N THR A 124 16.20 -5.48 -11.43
CA THR A 124 16.11 -4.93 -10.07
C THR A 124 14.73 -4.32 -9.87
N ILE A 125 13.97 -4.86 -8.91
CA ILE A 125 12.72 -4.28 -8.47
C ILE A 125 12.97 -3.46 -7.22
N TRP A 126 12.53 -2.20 -7.27
CA TRP A 126 12.62 -1.25 -6.16
C TRP A 126 11.34 -1.29 -5.33
N THR A 127 11.44 -0.79 -4.11
CA THR A 127 10.33 -0.60 -3.20
C THR A 127 10.46 0.76 -2.50
N VAL A 128 9.45 1.10 -1.71
CA VAL A 128 9.33 2.39 -1.04
C VAL A 128 9.22 2.13 0.46
N PRO A 129 10.05 2.77 1.30
CA PRO A 129 9.93 2.62 2.74
C PRO A 129 8.64 3.29 3.25
N LEU A 130 8.17 2.84 4.41
CA LEU A 130 6.93 3.32 5.03
C LEU A 130 6.76 4.85 5.06
N PRO A 131 7.77 5.67 5.41
CA PRO A 131 7.62 7.13 5.42
C PRO A 131 7.31 7.71 4.03
N ALA A 132 7.99 7.21 2.99
CA ALA A 132 7.79 7.68 1.62
C ALA A 132 6.44 7.20 1.06
N PHE A 133 5.99 5.99 1.43
CA PHE A 133 4.64 5.52 1.13
C PHE A 133 3.57 6.44 1.73
N CYS A 134 3.70 6.79 3.03
CA CYS A 134 2.76 7.66 3.71
C CYS A 134 2.73 9.07 3.07
N ALA A 135 3.90 9.63 2.75
CA ALA A 135 3.99 10.92 2.06
C ALA A 135 3.33 10.89 0.68
N ALA A 136 3.58 9.84 -0.11
CA ALA A 136 2.96 9.67 -1.42
C ALA A 136 1.42 9.61 -1.34
N HIS A 137 0.87 8.84 -0.37
CA HIS A 137 -0.57 8.75 -0.17
C HIS A 137 -1.17 10.07 0.31
N LEU A 138 -0.50 10.81 1.21
CA LEU A 138 -0.96 12.15 1.59
C LEU A 138 -1.00 13.12 0.41
N ARG A 139 0.00 13.09 -0.49
CA ARG A 139 -0.03 13.91 -1.71
C ARG A 139 -1.20 13.54 -2.61
N ILE A 140 -1.43 12.24 -2.84
CA ILE A 140 -2.58 11.76 -3.64
C ILE A 140 -3.89 12.21 -3.00
N ILE A 141 -4.06 12.03 -1.69
CA ILE A 141 -5.28 12.43 -0.96
C ILE A 141 -5.54 13.93 -1.17
N VAL A 142 -4.52 14.79 -1.00
CA VAL A 142 -4.66 16.24 -1.11
C VAL A 142 -4.95 16.70 -2.54
N GLN A 143 -4.44 16.00 -3.55
CA GLN A 143 -4.69 16.29 -4.96
C GLN A 143 -6.09 15.90 -5.45
N GLU A 144 -6.76 15.01 -4.72
CA GLU A 144 -8.07 14.49 -5.08
C GLU A 144 -9.23 15.23 -4.39
N SER A 145 -10.39 15.24 -5.05
CA SER A 145 -11.61 15.86 -4.54
C SER A 145 -12.27 15.02 -3.45
N ARG A 146 -13.03 15.68 -2.57
CA ARG A 146 -13.82 15.00 -1.51
C ARG A 146 -14.90 14.11 -2.13
N GLY A 147 -15.04 12.91 -1.59
CA GLY A 147 -16.00 11.90 -2.08
C GLY A 147 -15.58 11.22 -3.39
N SER A 148 -14.37 11.50 -3.91
CA SER A 148 -13.83 10.74 -5.02
C SER A 148 -13.38 9.35 -4.55
N ARG A 149 -13.63 8.34 -5.39
CA ARG A 149 -13.22 6.96 -5.09
C ARG A 149 -11.71 6.82 -4.90
N VAL A 150 -10.92 7.61 -5.64
CA VAL A 150 -9.47 7.64 -5.53
C VAL A 150 -9.06 8.10 -4.13
N ARG A 151 -9.62 9.20 -3.65
CA ARG A 151 -9.35 9.70 -2.30
C ARG A 151 -9.73 8.70 -1.22
N ASP A 152 -10.90 8.09 -1.32
CA ASP A 152 -11.37 7.10 -0.34
C ASP A 152 -10.44 5.88 -0.27
N MET A 153 -9.98 5.40 -1.43
CA MET A 153 -9.04 4.28 -1.51
C MET A 153 -7.67 4.65 -0.95
N ALA A 154 -7.15 5.84 -1.27
CA ALA A 154 -5.86 6.29 -0.75
C ALA A 154 -5.90 6.49 0.78
N ILE A 155 -7.02 6.97 1.33
CA ILE A 155 -7.24 7.04 2.78
C ILE A 155 -7.27 5.63 3.39
N ALA A 156 -8.00 4.69 2.78
CA ALA A 156 -8.08 3.32 3.28
C ALA A 156 -6.71 2.62 3.29
N ASP A 157 -5.95 2.75 2.20
CA ASP A 157 -4.60 2.19 2.08
C ASP A 157 -3.63 2.82 3.11
N LEU A 158 -3.67 4.15 3.27
CA LEU A 158 -2.86 4.86 4.25
C LEU A 158 -3.20 4.43 5.69
N ALA A 159 -4.49 4.43 6.05
CA ALA A 159 -4.95 4.06 7.38
C ALA A 159 -4.64 2.60 7.69
N GLY A 160 -4.87 1.69 6.73
CA GLY A 160 -4.57 0.27 6.86
C GLY A 160 -3.07 0.03 7.09
N VAL A 161 -2.20 0.59 6.26
CA VAL A 161 -0.75 0.42 6.45
C VAL A 161 -0.28 0.99 7.78
N ILE A 162 -0.77 2.16 8.20
CA ILE A 162 -0.42 2.74 9.52
C ILE A 162 -0.87 1.82 10.65
N ALA A 163 -2.13 1.35 10.62
CA ALA A 163 -2.66 0.46 11.66
C ALA A 163 -1.80 -0.79 11.82
N TYR A 164 -1.57 -1.51 10.71
CA TYR A 164 -0.84 -2.78 10.73
C TYR A 164 0.67 -2.66 10.93
N SER A 165 1.27 -1.51 10.63
CA SER A 165 2.70 -1.29 10.83
C SER A 165 3.05 -0.74 12.21
N MET A 166 2.10 -0.09 12.89
CA MET A 166 2.36 0.63 14.15
C MET A 166 1.64 0.08 15.37
N PHE A 167 0.56 -0.68 15.18
CA PHE A 167 -0.28 -1.20 16.26
C PHE A 167 -0.37 -2.72 16.19
N ASP A 168 -0.62 -3.35 17.34
CA ASP A 168 -0.82 -4.79 17.41
C ASP A 168 -2.19 -5.16 16.87
N MET A 169 -2.27 -5.48 15.58
CA MET A 169 -3.50 -5.93 14.92
C MET A 169 -3.71 -7.46 14.98
N SER A 170 -3.01 -8.18 15.87
CA SER A 170 -3.11 -9.65 15.96
C SER A 170 -4.50 -10.17 16.38
N TYR A 171 -5.34 -9.31 16.96
CA TYR A 171 -6.71 -9.63 17.33
C TYR A 171 -7.68 -9.58 16.14
N GLU A 172 -7.29 -9.03 14.98
CA GLU A 172 -8.20 -8.95 13.83
C GLU A 172 -8.53 -10.35 13.29
N GLY A 173 -9.82 -10.70 13.31
CA GLY A 173 -10.32 -12.05 13.00
C GLY A 173 -10.64 -12.90 14.23
N SER A 174 -10.22 -12.45 15.42
CA SER A 174 -10.78 -12.90 16.69
C SER A 174 -11.94 -11.97 17.02
N TYR A 175 -13.16 -12.48 16.91
CA TYR A 175 -14.36 -11.73 17.29
C TYR A 175 -14.26 -11.41 18.78
N MET A 176 -14.52 -10.15 19.15
CA MET A 176 -14.85 -9.85 20.55
C MET A 176 -16.09 -10.67 20.88
N THR A 177 -15.95 -11.61 21.81
CA THR A 177 -17.08 -12.39 22.29
C THR A 177 -18.09 -11.41 22.89
N THR A 178 -19.29 -11.35 22.31
CA THR A 178 -20.36 -10.55 22.88
C THR A 178 -20.98 -11.31 24.06
N PRO A 179 -21.68 -10.63 24.97
CA PRO A 179 -22.42 -11.32 26.04
C PRO A 179 -23.40 -12.38 25.53
N GLU A 180 -23.80 -12.32 24.25
CA GLU A 180 -24.68 -13.28 23.60
C GLU A 180 -23.95 -14.59 23.21
N ASP A 181 -22.62 -14.55 23.06
CA ASP A 181 -21.78 -15.72 22.76
C ASP A 181 -21.56 -16.63 24.00
N HIS A 182 -21.91 -16.15 25.19
CA HIS A 182 -21.77 -16.85 26.47
C HIS A 182 -23.12 -17.38 27.03
N ALA A 183 -24.17 -17.46 26.19
CA ALA A 183 -25.52 -17.80 26.65
C ALA A 183 -25.71 -19.25 27.15
N ASP A 184 -24.72 -20.13 26.99
CA ASP A 184 -24.84 -21.56 27.32
C ASP A 184 -24.01 -22.04 28.54
N ASP A 185 -23.21 -21.19 29.19
CA ASP A 185 -22.45 -21.60 30.38
C ASP A 185 -23.00 -20.95 31.66
N GLU A 186 -23.68 -21.79 32.44
CA GLU A 186 -24.12 -21.46 33.79
C GLU A 186 -22.93 -20.99 34.67
N ALA A 187 -23.10 -19.81 35.27
CA ALA A 187 -22.29 -19.27 36.36
C ALA A 187 -20.80 -18.99 36.06
N VAL A 188 -20.52 -18.01 35.19
CA VAL A 188 -19.26 -17.26 35.26
C VAL A 188 -19.45 -16.05 36.17
N ASP A 189 -18.69 -16.02 37.25
CA ASP A 189 -18.61 -14.93 38.22
C ASP A 189 -18.32 -13.61 37.47
N PHE A 190 -19.20 -12.61 37.57
CA PHE A 190 -18.97 -11.23 37.09
C PHE A 190 -17.96 -10.51 37.99
N GLN A 191 -16.82 -11.14 38.28
CA GLN A 191 -15.72 -10.54 39.02
C GLN A 191 -14.81 -9.75 38.08
N LYS A 192 -15.03 -8.42 38.07
CA LYS A 192 -14.06 -7.36 37.72
C LYS A 192 -13.27 -7.52 36.40
N HIS A 193 -13.82 -6.94 35.33
CA HIS A 193 -13.08 -6.64 34.10
C HIS A 193 -12.29 -5.31 34.16
N ASP A 194 -12.35 -4.56 35.26
CA ASP A 194 -11.71 -3.22 35.36
C ASP A 194 -10.17 -3.27 35.25
N GLU A 195 -9.52 -4.36 35.67
CA GLU A 195 -8.06 -4.51 35.59
C GLU A 195 -7.59 -4.85 34.16
N ASP A 196 -8.39 -5.62 33.43
CA ASP A 196 -8.12 -5.95 32.02
C ASP A 196 -8.33 -4.73 31.12
N ASP A 197 -9.38 -3.94 31.38
CA ASP A 197 -9.64 -2.69 30.64
C ASP A 197 -8.55 -1.64 30.87
N ALA A 198 -8.05 -1.53 32.12
CA ALA A 198 -6.96 -0.62 32.44
C ALA A 198 -5.64 -1.05 31.79
N ALA A 199 -5.35 -2.36 31.78
CA ALA A 199 -4.16 -2.90 31.13
C ALA A 199 -4.21 -2.72 29.60
N LEU A 200 -5.39 -2.90 28.99
CA LEU A 200 -5.59 -2.66 27.57
C LEU A 200 -5.41 -1.18 27.22
N ALA A 201 -5.97 -0.26 28.01
CA ALA A 201 -5.79 1.18 27.82
C ALA A 201 -4.32 1.61 27.99
N GLU A 202 -3.58 1.01 28.91
CA GLU A 202 -2.14 1.26 29.08
C GLU A 202 -1.33 0.76 27.88
N LYS A 203 -1.65 -0.44 27.36
CA LYS A 203 -1.05 -1.00 26.14
C LYS A 203 -1.30 -0.08 24.94
N ASP A 204 -2.54 0.32 24.70
CA ASP A 204 -2.91 1.20 23.59
C ASP A 204 -2.19 2.56 23.68
N ALA A 205 -2.07 3.12 24.89
CA ALA A 205 -1.35 4.37 25.11
C ALA A 205 0.16 4.22 24.84
N LEU A 206 0.74 3.06 25.15
CA LEU A 206 2.15 2.76 24.88
C LEU A 206 2.39 2.60 23.37
N GLU A 207 1.55 1.83 22.68
CA GLU A 207 1.62 1.65 21.22
C GLU A 207 1.47 2.98 20.49
N MET A 208 0.49 3.79 20.89
CA MET A 208 0.30 5.14 20.38
C MET A 208 1.56 6.01 20.57
N LYS A 209 2.16 5.97 21.76
CA LYS A 209 3.37 6.75 22.05
C LYS A 209 4.55 6.29 21.19
N ASP A 210 4.73 5.00 21.00
CA ASP A 210 5.81 4.42 20.21
C ASP A 210 5.63 4.69 18.71
N ALA A 211 4.40 4.60 18.21
CA ALA A 211 4.02 5.02 16.85
C ALA A 211 4.39 6.49 16.60
N LEU A 212 3.99 7.38 17.51
CA LEU A 212 4.32 8.81 17.40
C LEU A 212 5.82 9.08 17.47
N ASN A 213 6.57 8.36 18.30
CA ASN A 213 8.03 8.49 18.37
C ASN A 213 8.69 8.01 17.09
N THR A 214 8.20 6.92 16.51
CA THR A 214 8.65 6.37 15.23
C THR A 214 8.46 7.40 14.11
N ILE A 215 7.26 7.99 13.99
CA ILE A 215 6.98 9.03 12.98
C ILE A 215 7.86 10.27 13.16
N ARG A 216 8.11 10.69 14.41
CA ARG A 216 9.03 11.82 14.69
C ARG A 216 10.45 11.54 14.22
N GLY A 217 10.89 10.28 14.26
CA GLY A 217 12.20 9.85 13.77
C GLY A 217 12.31 9.76 12.25
N TRP A 218 11.20 9.86 11.51
CA TRP A 218 11.22 9.76 10.05
C TRP A 218 11.82 11.01 9.40
N CYS A 219 12.61 10.77 8.35
CA CYS A 219 13.18 11.80 7.49
C CYS A 219 12.29 11.98 6.26
N PHE A 220 11.72 13.17 6.11
CA PHE A 220 10.99 13.60 4.90
C PHE A 220 11.84 14.58 4.09
N ARG A 221 11.44 14.82 2.84
CA ARG A 221 12.09 15.81 1.98
C ARG A 221 11.97 17.23 2.56
N LYS A 222 12.86 18.11 2.09
CA LYS A 222 12.81 19.53 2.42
C LYS A 222 11.49 20.12 1.93
N ASN A 223 10.78 20.83 2.81
CA ASN A 223 9.42 21.38 2.62
C ASN A 223 8.27 20.36 2.77
N GLU A 224 8.57 19.13 3.22
CA GLU A 224 7.57 18.11 3.49
C GLU A 224 7.37 17.80 4.98
N ASP A 225 7.84 18.69 5.86
CA ASP A 225 7.61 18.56 7.31
C ASP A 225 6.12 18.51 7.65
N TRP A 226 5.26 19.09 6.80
CA TRP A 226 3.81 19.00 6.95
C TRP A 226 3.30 17.55 6.90
N ASN A 227 3.97 16.64 6.17
CA ASN A 227 3.62 15.21 6.16
C ASN A 227 3.78 14.61 7.56
N ARG A 228 4.91 14.90 8.23
CA ARG A 228 5.19 14.44 9.59
C ARG A 228 4.12 14.94 10.55
N ASP A 229 3.84 16.23 10.54
CA ASP A 229 2.86 16.86 11.44
C ASP A 229 1.44 16.35 11.20
N THR A 230 1.09 16.10 9.95
CA THR A 230 -0.22 15.53 9.56
C THR A 230 -0.34 14.10 10.06
N LEU A 231 0.66 13.24 9.84
CA LEU A 231 0.66 11.86 10.31
C LEU A 231 0.59 11.77 11.84
N ILE A 232 1.32 12.64 12.56
CA ILE A 232 1.23 12.74 14.02
C ILE A 232 -0.20 13.08 14.46
N GLN A 233 -0.87 14.00 13.78
CA GLN A 233 -2.23 14.39 14.13
C GLN A 233 -3.25 13.29 13.81
N LEU A 234 -3.10 12.61 12.67
CA LEU A 234 -3.94 11.47 12.28
C LEU A 234 -3.79 10.31 13.29
N VAL A 235 -2.55 9.91 13.57
CA VAL A 235 -2.26 8.79 14.49
C VAL A 235 -2.72 9.12 15.90
N SER A 236 -2.50 10.34 16.39
CA SER A 236 -2.98 10.76 17.71
C SER A 236 -4.50 10.99 17.80
N GLY A 237 -5.26 10.81 16.71
CA GLY A 237 -6.70 11.03 16.66
C GLY A 237 -7.14 12.49 16.74
N LYS A 238 -6.20 13.45 16.63
CA LYS A 238 -6.51 14.90 16.66
C LYS A 238 -7.06 15.42 15.35
N LEU A 239 -6.74 14.75 14.25
CA LEU A 239 -7.22 15.05 12.91
C LEU A 239 -7.90 13.81 12.35
N ARG A 240 -9.07 13.98 11.73
CA ARG A 240 -9.74 12.90 11.01
C ARG A 240 -9.31 12.88 9.55
N TYR A 241 -9.29 11.71 8.92
CA TYR A 241 -8.88 11.58 7.51
C TYR A 241 -9.79 12.38 6.56
N GLU A 242 -11.07 12.53 6.88
CA GLU A 242 -12.05 13.30 6.10
C GLU A 242 -11.77 14.81 6.14
N GLU A 243 -11.03 15.28 7.16
CA GLU A 243 -10.68 16.68 7.36
C GLU A 243 -9.39 17.08 6.64
N LEU A 244 -8.66 16.12 6.07
CA LEU A 244 -7.47 16.40 5.26
C LEU A 244 -7.82 17.37 4.11
N PRO A 245 -6.89 18.26 3.72
CA PRO A 245 -7.10 19.14 2.57
C PRO A 245 -7.46 18.35 1.33
N SER A 246 -8.21 18.97 0.43
CA SER A 246 -8.68 18.38 -0.82
C SER A 246 -8.60 19.40 -1.93
N ASN A 247 -8.46 18.94 -3.16
CA ASN A 247 -8.58 19.77 -4.33
C ASN A 247 -10.08 20.05 -4.59
N GLU A 248 -10.58 21.16 -4.07
CA GLU A 248 -11.93 21.64 -4.36
C GLU A 248 -11.92 22.27 -5.77
N THR A 249 -12.32 21.49 -6.78
CA THR A 249 -12.69 21.99 -8.11
C THR A 249 -14.15 22.40 -8.16
#